data_AF-A0A0C2GNF4-F1
#
_entry.id   AF-A0A0C2GNF4-F1
#
_cell.length_a   1.000
_cell.length_b   1.000
_cell.length_c   1.000
_cell.angle_alpha   90.00
_cell.angle_beta   90.00
_cell.angle_gamma   90.00
#
_symmetry.space_group_name_H-M   'P 1'
#
loop_
_entity.id
_entity.type
_entity.pdbx_description
1 polymer ?
#
loop_
_entity_poly.entity_id
_entity_poly.type
_entity_poly.pdbx_seq_one_letter_code
_entity_poly.pdbx_strand_id
1 'polypeptide(L)'
;MLSSFYRPQNEYCIAVSGGAEPMFKLIMGEVDQCFNNIRVLYLAGVDIPLKTNLEMVEILKQWNDTVNAEITWFQPKRIRSKRVSCNHHF
;
A
#
# COMPACT_ATOMS: atom_id res chain seq x y z
N MET A 1 -9.57 11.02 2.22
CA MET A 1 -8.89 9.76 2.55
C MET A 1 -7.48 10.03 3.07
N LEU A 2 -6.55 10.61 2.30
CA LEU A 2 -5.20 10.94 2.78
C LEU A 2 -5.18 11.81 4.05
N SER A 3 -6.05 12.82 4.11
CA SER A 3 -6.17 13.73 5.25
C SER A 3 -6.54 13.05 6.57
N SER A 4 -7.12 11.85 6.57
CA SER A 4 -7.51 11.17 7.81
C SER A 4 -6.36 10.45 8.50
N PHE A 5 -5.25 10.20 7.80
CA PHE A 5 -4.11 9.46 8.32
C PHE A 5 -2.76 10.15 8.08
N TYR A 6 -2.74 11.32 7.44
CA TYR A 6 -1.52 12.11 7.26
C TYR A 6 -0.94 12.63 8.58
N ARG A 7 0.36 12.42 8.79
CA ARG A 7 1.17 12.92 9.91
C ARG A 7 2.58 13.23 9.41
N PRO A 8 3.16 14.40 9.74
CA PRO A 8 4.47 14.81 9.21
C PRO A 8 5.63 13.85 9.54
N GLN A 9 5.54 13.12 10.65
CA GLN A 9 6.56 12.19 11.11
C GLN A 9 6.51 10.79 10.47
N ASN A 10 5.46 10.49 9.71
CA ASN A 10 5.33 9.22 8.99
C ASN A 10 5.82 9.38 7.55
N GLU A 11 6.15 8.27 6.90
CA GLU A 11 6.46 8.21 5.47
C GLU A 11 5.33 7.51 4.70
N TYR A 12 4.98 8.04 3.53
CA TYR A 12 3.87 7.54 2.73
C TYR A 12 4.35 7.17 1.33
N CYS A 13 4.01 5.95 0.91
CA CYS A 13 4.18 5.49 -0.45
C CYS A 13 2.79 5.15 -1.04
N ILE A 14 2.29 5.96 -1.97
CA ILE A 14 0.96 5.83 -2.56
C ILE A 14 1.07 5.13 -3.92
N ALA A 15 0.42 3.99 -4.08
CA ALA A 15 0.34 3.26 -5.34
C ALA A 15 -0.89 3.68 -6.16
N VAL A 16 -0.70 4.18 -7.39
CA VAL A 16 -1.77 4.59 -8.33
C VAL A 16 -1.82 3.67 -9.56
N SER A 17 -2.97 3.08 -9.87
CA SER A 17 -3.08 2.20 -11.05
C SER A 17 -2.63 2.87 -12.35
N GLY A 18 -1.89 2.15 -13.19
CA GLY A 18 -1.51 2.61 -14.54
C GLY A 18 -2.71 2.90 -15.44
N GLY A 19 -3.86 2.26 -15.18
CA GLY A 19 -5.13 2.53 -15.86
C GLY A 19 -5.98 3.66 -15.24
N ALA A 20 -5.49 4.35 -14.21
CA ALA A 20 -6.21 5.45 -13.58
C ALA A 20 -6.37 6.65 -14.55
N GLU A 21 -7.43 7.42 -14.34
CA GLU A 21 -7.72 8.62 -15.12
C GLU A 21 -6.53 9.59 -15.14
N PRO A 22 -6.19 10.21 -16.29
CA PRO A 22 -5.08 11.16 -16.37
C PRO A 22 -5.18 12.31 -15.36
N MET A 23 -6.38 12.84 -15.12
CA MET A 23 -6.61 13.91 -14.15
C MET A 23 -6.27 13.47 -12.72
N PHE A 24 -6.61 12.22 -12.36
CA PHE A 24 -6.26 11.65 -11.06
C PHE A 24 -4.74 11.53 -10.87
N LYS A 25 -4.01 11.13 -11.92
CA LYS A 25 -2.54 11.05 -11.87
C LYS A 25 -1.89 12.43 -11.71
N LEU A 26 -2.43 13.46 -12.37
CA LEU A 26 -1.96 14.84 -12.22
C LEU A 26 -2.11 15.32 -10.77
N ILE A 27 -3.31 15.16 -10.20
CA ILE A 27 -3.58 15.55 -8.81
C ILE A 27 -2.66 14.80 -7.83
N MET A 28 -2.45 13.49 -8.04
CA MET A 28 -1.52 12.73 -7.21
C MET A 28 -0.06 13.18 -7.39
N GLY A 29 0.33 13.61 -8.60
CA GLY A 29 1.63 14.23 -8.84
C GLY A 29 1.81 15.56 -8.12
N GLU A 30 0.77 16.38 -7.97
CA GLU A 30 0.83 17.59 -7.15
C GLU A 30 0.99 17.28 -5.67
N VAL A 31 0.27 16.28 -5.16
CA VAL A 31 0.41 15.83 -3.76
C VAL A 31 1.83 15.37 -3.45
N ASP A 32 2.48 14.65 -4.37
CA ASP A 32 3.90 14.26 -4.25
C ASP A 32 4.85 15.47 -4.11
N GLN A 33 4.56 16.56 -4.82
CA GLN A 33 5.37 17.77 -4.79
C GLN A 33 5.13 18.62 -3.54
N CYS A 34 3.91 18.62 -3.00
CA CYS A 34 3.55 19.43 -1.84
C CYS A 34 4.07 18.87 -0.51
N PHE A 35 4.31 17.56 -0.41
CA PHE A 35 4.68 16.90 0.85
C PHE A 35 5.97 16.09 0.68
N ASN A 36 7.03 16.53 1.36
CA ASN A 36 8.36 15.91 1.29
C ASN A 36 8.40 14.44 1.78
N ASN A 37 7.44 14.03 2.60
CA ASN A 37 7.30 12.68 3.16
C ASN A 37 6.27 11.82 2.40
N ILE A 38 5.79 12.25 1.24
CA ILE A 38 4.92 11.48 0.36
C ILE A 38 5.67 11.12 -0.92
N ARG A 39 5.52 9.87 -1.37
CA ARG A 39 6.01 9.34 -2.64
C ARG A 39 4.88 8.65 -3.39
N VAL A 40 4.66 9.02 -4.66
CA VAL A 40 3.66 8.36 -5.52
C VAL A 40 4.32 7.38 -6.49
N LEU A 41 3.96 6.10 -6.39
CA LEU A 41 4.29 5.02 -7.32
C LEU A 41 3.06 4.63 -8.13
N TYR A 42 3.22 4.07 -9.32
CA TYR A 42 2.08 3.69 -10.15
C TYR A 42 1.80 2.18 -10.09
N LEU A 43 1.02 1.71 -9.11
CA LEU A 43 0.58 0.31 -8.91
C LEU A 43 -0.87 0.26 -8.35
N ALA A 44 -1.58 -0.87 -8.46
CA ALA A 44 -3.01 -0.95 -8.11
C ALA A 44 -3.29 -1.44 -6.67
N GLY A 45 -4.15 -0.72 -5.94
CA GLY A 45 -4.75 -1.12 -4.65
C GLY A 45 -5.35 0.09 -3.92
N VAL A 46 -6.46 -0.07 -3.18
CA VAL A 46 -7.02 0.99 -2.31
C VAL A 46 -7.40 0.40 -0.95
N ASP A 47 -6.93 1.03 0.13
CA ASP A 47 -7.25 0.69 1.52
C ASP A 47 -7.77 1.93 2.27
N ILE A 48 -8.59 1.73 3.31
CA ILE A 48 -9.13 2.80 4.18
C ILE A 48 -8.74 2.50 5.64
N PRO A 49 -8.23 3.49 6.40
CA PRO A 49 -7.89 3.28 7.81
C PRO A 49 -9.15 3.13 8.69
N LEU A 50 -9.13 2.17 9.62
CA LEU A 50 -10.18 1.94 10.64
C LEU A 50 -9.78 2.42 12.05
N LYS A 51 -8.55 2.90 12.20
CA LYS A 51 -7.95 3.36 13.46
C LYS A 51 -7.24 4.69 13.25
N THR A 52 -7.20 5.52 14.30
CA THR A 52 -6.41 6.75 14.29
C THR A 52 -4.91 6.44 14.31
N ASN A 53 -4.08 7.43 13.97
CA ASN A 53 -2.63 7.26 14.02
C ASN A 53 -2.12 6.92 15.44
N LEU A 54 -2.71 7.51 16.49
CA LEU A 54 -2.27 7.24 17.88
C LEU A 54 -2.55 5.78 18.26
N GLU A 55 -3.76 5.30 18.00
CA GLU A 55 -4.14 3.90 18.27
C GLU A 55 -3.25 2.92 17.51
N MET A 56 -2.93 3.20 16.23
CA MET A 56 -2.04 2.36 15.44
C MET A 56 -0.62 2.30 16.04
N VAL A 57 -0.07 3.45 16.45
CA VAL A 57 1.25 3.51 17.08
C VAL A 57 1.27 2.74 18.40
N GLU A 58 0.22 2.84 19.20
CA GLU A 58 0.09 2.08 20.46
C GLU A 58 0.05 0.57 20.22
N ILE A 59 -0.71 0.11 19.22
CA ILE A 59 -0.75 -1.30 18.81
C ILE A 59 0.65 -1.79 18.38
N LEU A 60 1.33 -1.04 17.51
CA LEU A 60 2.66 -1.42 17.01
C LEU A 60 3.70 -1.47 18.14
N LYS A 61 3.64 -0.56 19.11
CA LYS A 61 4.52 -0.58 20.29
C LYS A 61 4.30 -1.81 21.16
N GLN A 62 3.05 -2.27 21.33
CA GLN A 62 2.75 -3.48 22.10
C GLN A 62 3.31 -4.74 21.45
N TRP A 63 3.49 -4.74 20.13
CA TRP A 63 4.03 -5.89 19.38
C TRP A 63 5.54 -6.00 19.42
N ASN A 64 6.27 -4.97 19.87
CA ASN A 64 7.68 -5.01 20.25
C ASN A 64 8.58 -5.87 19.33
N ASP A 65 8.93 -5.32 18.17
CA ASP A 65 9.80 -5.93 17.15
C ASP A 65 9.27 -7.23 16.53
N THR A 66 7.96 -7.45 16.52
CA THR A 66 7.31 -8.56 15.81
C THR A 66 6.58 -8.12 14.54
N VAL A 67 6.36 -9.07 13.63
CA VAL A 67 5.63 -8.86 12.37
C VAL A 67 4.27 -9.52 12.46
N ASN A 68 3.21 -8.76 12.17
CA ASN A 68 1.86 -9.29 12.04
C ASN A 68 1.48 -9.39 10.56
N ALA A 69 1.48 -10.60 10.03
CA ALA A 69 1.07 -10.91 8.66
C ALA A 69 0.26 -12.21 8.65
N GLU A 70 -0.77 -12.26 7.80
CA GLU A 70 -1.57 -13.48 7.63
C GLU A 70 -0.75 -14.54 6.87
N ILE A 71 -0.50 -15.69 7.51
CA ILE A 71 0.14 -16.84 6.87
C ILE A 71 -0.95 -17.82 6.47
N THR A 72 -1.30 -17.83 5.18
CA THR A 72 -2.29 -18.75 4.62
C THR A 72 -1.70 -19.63 3.54
N TRP A 73 -2.34 -20.78 3.33
CA TRP A 73 -2.03 -21.64 2.21
C TRP A 73 -2.31 -20.93 0.90
N PHE A 74 -1.38 -21.10 -0.04
CA PHE A 74 -1.50 -20.55 -1.38
C PHE A 74 -2.82 -21.02 -2.03
N GLN A 75 -3.66 -20.07 -2.44
CA GLN A 75 -4.92 -20.37 -3.13
C GLN A 75 -4.69 -20.43 -4.65
N PRO A 76 -4.70 -21.61 -5.30
CA PRO A 76 -4.38 -21.72 -6.73
C PRO A 76 -5.35 -20.92 -7.61
N LYS A 77 -6.58 -20.74 -7.13
CA LYS A 77 -7.65 -19.99 -7.80
C LYS A 77 -7.38 -18.47 -7.90
N ARG A 78 -6.43 -17.91 -7.13
CA ARG A 78 -6.01 -16.50 -7.26
C ARG A 78 -5.16 -16.23 -8.52
N ILE A 79 -4.57 -17.27 -9.12
CA ILE A 79 -3.93 -17.17 -10.45
C ILE A 79 -4.99 -17.44 -11.53
N ARG A 80 -5.96 -16.53 -11.70
CA ARG A 80 -6.75 -16.50 -12.93
C ARG A 80 -5.97 -15.69 -13.97
N SER A 81 -5.31 -16.40 -14.90
CA SER A 81 -4.75 -15.87 -16.15
C SER A 81 -3.30 -15.33 -16.19
N LYS A 82 -2.40 -15.69 -15.26
CA LYS A 82 -0.96 -15.67 -15.57
C LYS A 82 -0.51 -17.11 -15.81
N ARG A 83 -0.09 -17.43 -17.05
CA ARG A 83 0.56 -18.73 -17.33
C ARG A 83 1.82 -18.80 -16.49
N VAL A 84 1.77 -19.54 -15.38
CA VAL A 84 2.94 -19.89 -14.61
C VAL A 84 3.46 -21.20 -15.18
N SER A 85 4.25 -21.11 -16.25
CA SER A 85 5.18 -22.19 -16.58
C SER A 85 6.40 -22.03 -15.69
N CYS A 86 6.30 -22.51 -14.44
CA CYS A 86 7.49 -22.80 -13.65
C CYS A 86 8.08 -24.11 -14.18
N ASN A 87 8.98 -24.01 -15.17
CA ASN A 87 9.82 -25.14 -15.52
C ASN A 87 10.81 -25.36 -14.37
N HIS A 88 10.54 -26.34 -13.51
CA HIS A 88 11.58 -26.98 -12.70
C HIS A 88 12.41 -27.85 -13.65
N HIS A 89 13.54 -27.31 -14.11
CA HIS A 89 14.65 -28.14 -14.55
C HIS A 89 15.53 -28.42 -13.34
N PHE A 90 15.47 -29.66 -12.86
CA PHE A 90 16.60 -30.29 -12.17
C PHE A 90 17.54 -30.86 -13.22
#